data_AF-A0A7C5GJA6-F1
#
_entry.id   AF-A0A7C5GJA6-F1
#
_cell.length_a   1.000
_cell.length_b   1.000
_cell.length_c   1.000
_cell.angle_alpha   90.00
_cell.angle_beta   90.00
_cell.angle_gamma   90.00
#
_symmetry.space_group_name_H-M   'P 1'
#
loop_
_entity.id
_entity.type
_entity.pdbx_description
1 polymer ?
#
loop_
_entity_poly.entity_id
_entity_poly.type
_entity_poly.pdbx_seq_one_letter_code
_entity_poly.pdbx_strand_id
1 'polypeptide(L)'
;VYPAYERLKREFVEKDLFDPTIIYGYYPCRSNDQELFLFDESEGWNIDANANREPFDEVVDRAVTKFSFPRQGRKPHRALSDFLTHDRHDIIALTCVSAGDKFSVYEKELYDAGKYLEYNMVHGFSVELAEALAEVAHKQIRLDLNIASEDEGHTLRDVRMNRYQGARYSFGYPACPDLEQSRELFDMLKPEEFGIELSETFQIHPEQSTSALVVHHPKATYYAI
;
A
#
# COMPACT_ATOMS: atom_id res chain seq x y z
N VAL A 1 21.38 -22.27 1.68
CA VAL A 1 20.32 -21.26 1.83
C VAL A 1 20.44 -20.52 3.16
N TYR A 2 20.26 -21.17 4.32
CA TYR A 2 20.43 -20.53 5.65
C TYR A 2 21.77 -19.82 5.90
N PRO A 3 22.94 -20.38 5.51
CA PRO A 3 24.22 -19.68 5.72
C PRO A 3 24.35 -18.37 4.94
N ALA A 4 23.71 -18.26 3.77
CA ALA A 4 23.72 -17.03 2.97
C ALA A 4 22.79 -15.98 3.57
N TYR A 5 21.59 -16.38 4.00
CA TYR A 5 20.64 -15.51 4.70
C TYR A 5 21.24 -14.87 5.96
N GLU A 6 21.82 -15.67 6.86
CA GLU A 6 22.43 -15.14 8.09
C GLU A 6 23.69 -14.30 7.85
N ARG A 7 24.37 -14.51 6.70
CA ARG A 7 25.48 -13.65 6.27
C ARG A 7 24.95 -12.30 5.80
N LEU A 8 24.02 -12.30 4.84
CA LEU A 8 23.44 -11.07 4.28
C LEU A 8 22.76 -10.23 5.36
N LYS A 9 22.03 -10.86 6.28
CA LYS A 9 21.40 -10.16 7.40
C LYS A 9 22.43 -9.46 8.28
N ARG A 10 23.54 -10.14 8.62
CA ARG A 10 24.63 -9.52 9.39
C ARG A 10 25.27 -8.38 8.61
N GLU A 11 25.52 -8.59 7.33
CA GLU A 11 26.10 -7.60 6.44
C GLU A 11 25.22 -6.35 6.30
N PHE A 12 23.90 -6.51 6.17
CA PHE A 12 22.95 -5.38 6.10
C PHE A 12 22.94 -4.56 7.38
N VAL A 13 23.06 -5.20 8.55
CA VAL A 13 23.14 -4.53 9.84
C VAL A 13 24.50 -3.85 10.02
N GLU A 14 25.60 -4.53 9.71
CA GLU A 14 26.96 -3.99 9.86
C GLU A 14 27.21 -2.80 8.93
N LYS A 15 26.63 -2.82 7.73
CA LYS A 15 26.71 -1.74 6.73
C LYS A 15 25.61 -0.69 6.87
N ASP A 16 24.69 -0.83 7.82
CA ASP A 16 23.55 0.08 8.03
C ASP A 16 22.71 0.31 6.76
N LEU A 17 22.43 -0.76 5.99
CA LEU A 17 21.75 -0.65 4.69
C LEU A 17 20.23 -0.53 4.81
N PHE A 18 19.63 -1.05 5.89
CA PHE A 18 18.19 -1.04 6.06
C PHE A 18 17.77 0.24 6.78
N ASP A 19 17.14 1.16 6.04
CA ASP A 19 16.68 2.46 6.53
C ASP A 19 15.19 2.61 6.23
N PRO A 20 14.32 1.88 6.97
CA PRO A 20 12.95 1.70 6.57
C PRO A 20 12.11 2.96 6.81
N THR A 21 11.27 3.28 5.82
CA THR A 21 10.22 4.29 5.93
C THR A 21 8.86 3.62 5.77
N ILE A 22 7.92 3.93 6.68
CA ILE A 22 6.52 3.51 6.59
C ILE A 22 5.66 4.76 6.71
N ILE A 23 4.86 5.03 5.68
CA ILE A 23 3.89 6.12 5.63
C ILE A 23 2.52 5.50 5.39
N TYR A 24 1.55 5.83 6.22
CA TYR A 24 0.16 5.45 5.99
C TYR A 24 -0.78 6.51 6.55
N GLY A 25 -1.95 6.64 5.93
CA GLY A 25 -2.97 7.61 6.30
C GLY A 25 -4.37 7.06 6.08
N TYR A 26 -5.34 7.61 6.81
CA TYR A 26 -6.76 7.27 6.69
C TYR A 26 -7.51 8.45 6.12
N TYR A 27 -8.29 8.22 5.07
CA TYR A 27 -9.02 9.26 4.38
C TYR A 27 -10.50 8.91 4.32
N PRO A 28 -11.39 9.88 4.61
CA PRO A 28 -12.80 9.72 4.27
C PRO A 28 -12.94 9.48 2.77
N CYS A 29 -13.84 8.58 2.37
CA CYS A 29 -14.10 8.31 0.97
C CYS A 29 -15.57 8.01 0.67
N ARG A 30 -15.94 8.14 -0.60
CA ARG A 30 -17.23 7.70 -1.15
C ARG A 30 -17.04 7.04 -2.49
N SER A 31 -17.81 6.00 -2.78
CA SER A 31 -17.84 5.36 -4.09
C SER A 31 -18.99 5.90 -4.96
N ASN A 32 -18.79 5.91 -6.26
CA ASN A 32 -19.86 6.10 -7.25
C ASN A 32 -19.54 5.28 -8.51
N ASP A 33 -20.30 4.20 -8.73
CA ASP A 33 -20.02 3.18 -9.75
C ASP A 33 -18.56 2.68 -9.73
N GLN A 34 -17.73 3.12 -10.68
CA GLN A 34 -16.33 2.72 -10.86
C GLN A 34 -15.34 3.70 -10.24
N GLU A 35 -15.83 4.79 -9.66
CA GLU A 35 -15.00 5.85 -9.11
C GLU A 35 -14.99 5.80 -7.58
N LEU A 36 -13.86 6.20 -7.00
CA LEU A 36 -13.67 6.39 -5.57
C LEU A 36 -13.16 7.81 -5.32
N PHE A 37 -13.90 8.57 -4.53
CA PHE A 37 -13.62 9.95 -4.17
C PHE A 37 -13.05 9.98 -2.76
N LEU A 38 -11.88 10.59 -2.58
CA LEU A 38 -11.28 10.82 -1.26
C LEU A 38 -11.48 12.28 -0.87
N PHE A 39 -11.76 12.49 0.40
CA PHE A 39 -11.91 13.81 1.01
C PHE A 39 -10.71 14.11 1.91
N ASP A 40 -10.57 15.37 2.27
CA ASP A 40 -9.54 15.83 3.18
C ASP A 40 -9.67 15.17 4.56
N GLU A 41 -8.54 14.99 5.26
CA GLU A 41 -8.51 14.40 6.60
C GLU A 41 -9.37 15.19 7.61
N SER A 42 -9.59 16.49 7.39
CA SER A 42 -10.47 17.32 8.21
C SER A 42 -11.94 16.93 8.15
N GLU A 43 -12.37 16.15 7.14
CA GLU A 43 -13.70 15.54 7.06
C GLU A 43 -13.80 14.18 7.78
N GLY A 44 -12.71 13.76 8.44
CA GLY A 44 -12.64 12.57 9.28
C GLY A 44 -13.53 12.64 10.53
N TRP A 45 -13.79 11.48 11.11
CA TRP A 45 -14.61 11.36 12.32
C TRP A 45 -14.06 10.30 13.28
N ASN A 46 -14.33 10.48 14.57
CA ASN A 46 -13.89 9.54 15.62
C ASN A 46 -14.98 8.57 16.07
N ILE A 47 -16.25 8.88 15.80
CA ILE A 47 -17.41 8.07 16.20
C ILE A 47 -18.32 7.92 14.98
N ASP A 48 -18.71 6.69 14.66
CA ASP A 48 -19.47 6.36 13.44
C ASP A 48 -20.75 7.19 13.24
N ALA A 49 -21.38 7.60 14.34
CA ALA A 49 -22.54 8.50 14.33
C ALA A 49 -22.25 9.84 13.63
N ASN A 50 -21.01 10.34 13.68
CA ASN A 50 -20.59 11.61 13.11
C ASN A 50 -20.11 11.51 11.66
N ALA A 51 -20.08 10.32 11.06
CA ALA A 51 -19.76 10.18 9.65
C ALA A 51 -20.73 11.02 8.79
N ASN A 52 -20.20 11.74 7.80
CA ASN A 52 -21.00 12.56 6.90
C ASN A 52 -21.98 11.66 6.11
N ARG A 53 -23.27 12.04 6.11
CA ARG A 53 -24.37 11.37 5.40
C ARG A 53 -25.17 12.34 4.52
N GLU A 54 -24.59 13.52 4.21
CA GLU A 54 -25.13 14.42 3.19
C GLU A 54 -25.24 13.66 1.86
N PRO A 55 -26.21 13.99 0.98
CA PRO A 55 -26.32 13.38 -0.34
C PRO A 55 -25.00 13.50 -1.13
N PHE A 56 -24.66 12.47 -1.91
CA PHE A 56 -23.39 12.43 -2.65
C PHE A 56 -23.17 13.67 -3.54
N ASP A 57 -24.21 14.12 -4.22
CA ASP A 57 -24.17 15.29 -5.11
C ASP A 57 -23.83 16.60 -4.38
N GLU A 58 -24.03 16.68 -3.06
CA GLU A 58 -23.73 17.87 -2.23
C GLU A 58 -22.29 17.87 -1.68
N VAL A 59 -21.61 16.72 -1.74
CA VAL A 59 -20.27 16.54 -1.18
C VAL A 59 -19.22 16.26 -2.24
N VAL A 60 -19.57 15.72 -3.41
CA VAL A 60 -18.61 15.28 -4.44
C VAL A 60 -17.59 16.36 -4.83
N ASP A 61 -18.01 17.63 -4.89
CA ASP A 61 -17.14 18.76 -5.23
C ASP A 61 -16.10 19.09 -4.14
N ARG A 62 -16.23 18.51 -2.93
CA ARG A 62 -15.27 18.63 -1.83
C ARG A 62 -14.14 17.58 -1.91
N ALA A 63 -14.29 16.57 -2.79
CA ALA A 63 -13.27 15.54 -2.94
C ALA A 63 -11.94 16.14 -3.40
N VAL A 64 -10.86 15.80 -2.72
CA VAL A 64 -9.50 16.27 -3.03
C VAL A 64 -8.81 15.39 -4.07
N THR A 65 -9.22 14.13 -4.15
CA THR A 65 -8.61 13.11 -5.02
C THR A 65 -9.67 12.15 -5.52
N LYS A 66 -9.47 11.59 -6.72
CA LYS A 66 -10.36 10.60 -7.32
C LYS A 66 -9.56 9.46 -7.95
N PHE A 67 -9.97 8.23 -7.67
CA PHE A 67 -9.48 7.03 -8.34
C PHE A 67 -10.58 6.44 -9.25
N SER A 68 -10.16 5.79 -10.33
CA SER A 68 -11.03 5.11 -11.29
C SER A 68 -10.65 3.65 -11.40
N PHE A 69 -11.60 2.76 -11.12
CA PHE A 69 -11.37 1.33 -11.10
C PHE A 69 -12.18 0.64 -12.18
N PRO A 70 -11.53 -0.10 -13.10
CA PRO A 70 -12.26 -0.87 -14.09
C PRO A 70 -13.18 -1.90 -13.43
N ARG A 71 -14.28 -2.22 -14.11
CA ARG A 71 -15.21 -3.27 -13.72
C ARG A 71 -14.88 -4.59 -14.44
N GLN A 72 -14.90 -5.71 -13.72
CA GLN A 72 -14.65 -7.04 -14.30
C GLN A 72 -15.61 -7.32 -15.46
N GLY A 73 -15.07 -7.84 -16.56
CA GLY A 73 -15.90 -8.24 -17.72
C GLY A 73 -16.76 -9.48 -17.46
N ARG A 74 -16.40 -10.30 -16.47
CA ARG A 74 -17.09 -11.53 -16.08
C ARG A 74 -17.81 -11.38 -14.75
N LYS A 75 -18.86 -12.19 -14.53
CA LYS A 75 -19.53 -12.28 -13.23
C LYS A 75 -18.51 -12.58 -12.11
N PRO A 76 -18.60 -11.90 -10.96
CA PRO A 76 -19.72 -11.06 -10.52
C PRO A 76 -19.58 -9.55 -10.87
N HIS A 77 -18.75 -9.18 -11.85
CA HIS A 77 -18.57 -7.79 -12.31
C HIS A 77 -18.06 -6.83 -11.24
N ARG A 78 -17.05 -7.24 -10.46
CA ARG A 78 -16.47 -6.45 -9.37
C ARG A 78 -15.72 -5.22 -9.90
N ALA A 79 -15.84 -4.10 -9.21
CA ALA A 79 -14.92 -2.97 -9.23
C ALA A 79 -14.45 -2.69 -7.79
N LEU A 80 -13.28 -2.06 -7.61
CA LEU A 80 -12.73 -1.84 -6.25
C LEU A 80 -13.61 -0.89 -5.44
N SER A 81 -14.21 0.08 -6.12
CA SER A 81 -15.21 1.02 -5.58
C SER A 81 -16.43 0.32 -4.96
N ASP A 82 -16.80 -0.88 -5.42
CA ASP A 82 -17.97 -1.62 -4.89
C ASP A 82 -17.83 -2.00 -3.40
N PHE A 83 -16.61 -1.97 -2.86
CA PHE A 83 -16.34 -2.32 -1.47
C PHE A 83 -16.47 -1.14 -0.49
N LEU A 84 -16.71 0.08 -0.98
CA LEU A 84 -16.81 1.30 -0.20
C LEU A 84 -18.20 1.91 -0.34
N THR A 85 -18.64 2.72 0.62
CA THR A 85 -20.01 3.26 0.64
C THR A 85 -20.22 4.50 -0.25
N HIS A 86 -21.44 4.64 -0.79
CA HIS A 86 -21.88 5.81 -1.57
C HIS A 86 -22.65 6.84 -0.72
N ASP A 87 -23.47 6.34 0.20
CA ASP A 87 -24.46 7.09 0.98
C ASP A 87 -23.89 7.78 2.23
N ARG A 88 -22.67 7.44 2.61
CA ARG A 88 -21.94 8.02 3.74
C ARG A 88 -20.44 8.02 3.51
N HIS A 89 -19.71 8.83 4.25
CA HIS A 89 -18.25 8.68 4.32
C HIS A 89 -17.91 7.29 4.85
N ASP A 90 -17.12 6.59 4.06
CA ASP A 90 -16.38 5.39 4.43
C ASP A 90 -14.91 5.74 4.70
N ILE A 91 -14.10 4.77 5.09
CA ILE A 91 -12.67 4.96 5.32
C ILE A 91 -11.88 4.10 4.34
N ILE A 92 -10.93 4.74 3.64
CA ILE A 92 -9.86 4.05 2.92
C ILE A 92 -8.53 4.41 3.57
N ALA A 93 -7.64 3.44 3.70
CA ALA A 93 -6.26 3.72 4.08
C ALA A 93 -5.35 3.68 2.85
N LEU A 94 -4.37 4.58 2.80
CA LEU A 94 -3.31 4.57 1.79
C LEU A 94 -2.00 4.26 2.49
N THR A 95 -1.10 3.56 1.81
CA THR A 95 0.21 3.15 2.32
C THR A 95 1.30 3.40 1.28
N CYS A 96 2.48 3.81 1.75
CA CYS A 96 3.72 3.83 1.00
C CYS A 96 4.85 3.41 1.96
N VAL A 97 5.60 2.38 1.60
CA VAL A 97 6.71 1.86 2.41
C VAL A 97 7.96 1.73 1.56
N SER A 98 9.12 1.84 2.20
CA SER A 98 10.42 1.65 1.56
C SER A 98 11.40 0.99 2.52
N ALA A 99 12.26 0.11 2.00
CA ALA A 99 13.39 -0.45 2.75
C ALA A 99 14.60 0.51 2.82
N GLY A 100 14.54 1.65 2.11
CA GLY A 100 15.59 2.66 2.04
C GLY A 100 16.38 2.63 0.74
N ASP A 101 16.99 3.77 0.39
CA ASP A 101 17.76 3.99 -0.85
C ASP A 101 19.18 3.39 -0.81
N LYS A 102 19.72 3.17 0.39
CA LYS A 102 21.05 2.60 0.63
C LYS A 102 21.25 1.23 -0.03
N PHE A 103 20.18 0.44 -0.19
CA PHE A 103 20.24 -0.82 -0.94
C PHE A 103 20.54 -0.59 -2.41
N SER A 104 19.90 0.39 -3.06
CA SER A 104 20.13 0.67 -4.48
C SER A 104 21.58 1.12 -4.74
N VAL A 105 22.17 1.91 -3.83
CA VAL A 105 23.59 2.28 -3.90
C VAL A 105 24.49 1.05 -3.78
N TYR A 106 24.22 0.19 -2.80
CA TYR A 106 25.01 -1.02 -2.57
C TYR A 106 24.89 -2.04 -3.72
N GLU A 107 23.69 -2.23 -4.25
CA GLU A 107 23.41 -3.06 -5.41
C GLU A 107 24.23 -2.59 -6.63
N LYS A 108 24.28 -1.29 -6.88
CA LYS A 108 25.10 -0.72 -7.95
C LYS A 108 26.60 -1.00 -7.77
N GLU A 109 27.15 -0.85 -6.56
CA GLU A 109 28.55 -1.19 -6.28
C GLU A 109 28.87 -2.67 -6.59
N LEU A 110 27.96 -3.58 -6.23
CA LEU A 110 28.11 -5.01 -6.51
C LEU A 110 28.04 -5.30 -8.01
N TYR A 111 27.12 -4.64 -8.73
CA TYR A 111 26.96 -4.79 -10.16
C TYR A 111 28.21 -4.30 -10.92
N ASP A 112 28.69 -3.09 -10.61
CA ASP A 112 29.87 -2.48 -11.24
C ASP A 112 31.15 -3.29 -10.95
N ALA A 113 31.22 -3.97 -9.80
CA ALA A 113 32.31 -4.89 -9.45
C ALA A 113 32.17 -6.29 -10.10
N GLY A 114 31.14 -6.53 -10.92
CA GLY A 114 30.88 -7.82 -11.56
C GLY A 114 30.43 -8.93 -10.60
N LYS A 115 29.97 -8.58 -9.39
CA LYS A 115 29.51 -9.52 -8.35
C LYS A 115 28.03 -9.86 -8.51
N TYR A 116 27.63 -10.33 -9.69
CA TYR A 116 26.21 -10.51 -10.05
C TYR A 116 25.42 -11.45 -9.13
N LEU A 117 26.05 -12.50 -8.60
CA LEU A 117 25.39 -13.39 -7.63
C LEU A 117 25.04 -12.64 -6.35
N GLU A 118 25.98 -11.84 -5.84
CA GLU A 118 25.80 -11.05 -4.62
C GLU A 118 24.75 -9.97 -4.85
N TYR A 119 24.84 -9.24 -5.96
CA TYR A 119 23.84 -8.27 -6.40
C TYR A 119 22.43 -8.86 -6.39
N ASN A 120 22.20 -10.01 -7.05
CA ASN A 120 20.88 -10.63 -7.09
C ASN A 120 20.40 -11.09 -5.71
N MET A 121 21.31 -11.54 -4.84
CA MET A 121 20.98 -11.92 -3.47
C MET A 121 20.57 -10.71 -2.61
N VAL A 122 21.30 -9.59 -2.75
CA VAL A 122 20.97 -8.34 -2.06
C VAL A 122 19.63 -7.81 -2.54
N HIS A 123 19.45 -7.72 -3.85
CA HIS A 123 18.21 -7.26 -4.48
C HIS A 123 16.99 -8.09 -4.05
N GLY A 124 17.10 -9.43 -4.12
CA GLY A 124 16.01 -10.30 -3.69
C GLY A 124 15.65 -10.12 -2.21
N PHE A 125 16.64 -9.94 -1.34
CA PHE A 125 16.37 -9.73 0.09
C PHE A 125 15.83 -8.31 0.36
N SER A 126 16.37 -7.29 -0.28
CA SER A 126 15.94 -5.89 -0.09
C SER A 126 14.48 -5.67 -0.55
N VAL A 127 14.07 -6.30 -1.65
CA VAL A 127 12.66 -6.31 -2.11
C VAL A 127 11.74 -7.04 -1.12
N GLU A 128 12.14 -8.21 -0.61
CA GLU A 128 11.35 -8.94 0.41
C GLU A 128 11.23 -8.16 1.73
N LEU A 129 12.22 -7.31 2.07
CA LEU A 129 12.10 -6.39 3.21
C LEU A 129 11.04 -5.32 2.96
N ALA A 130 10.93 -4.78 1.75
CA ALA A 130 9.88 -3.82 1.38
C ALA A 130 8.49 -4.46 1.49
N GLU A 131 8.31 -5.69 1.00
CA GLU A 131 7.06 -6.44 1.15
C GLU A 131 6.75 -6.78 2.62
N ALA A 132 7.77 -7.10 3.42
CA ALA A 132 7.60 -7.30 4.86
C ALA A 132 7.12 -6.01 5.55
N LEU A 133 7.67 -4.85 5.20
CA LEU A 133 7.21 -3.55 5.70
C LEU A 133 5.76 -3.26 5.28
N ALA A 134 5.38 -3.61 4.06
CA ALA A 134 4.00 -3.44 3.59
C ALA A 134 3.02 -4.26 4.43
N GLU A 135 3.40 -5.48 4.81
CA GLU A 135 2.60 -6.29 5.73
C GLU A 135 2.59 -5.76 7.17
N VAL A 136 3.66 -5.09 7.64
CA VAL A 136 3.63 -4.37 8.94
C VAL A 136 2.58 -3.27 8.89
N ALA A 137 2.63 -2.41 7.86
CA ALA A 137 1.69 -1.31 7.70
C ALA A 137 0.25 -1.82 7.57
N HIS A 138 0.03 -2.83 6.72
CA HIS A 138 -1.29 -3.42 6.51
C HIS A 138 -1.83 -4.08 7.80
N LYS A 139 -0.99 -4.76 8.57
CA LYS A 139 -1.36 -5.30 9.88
C LYS A 139 -1.73 -4.19 10.86
N GLN A 140 -0.94 -3.14 10.95
CA GLN A 140 -1.24 -2.00 11.82
C GLN A 140 -2.60 -1.40 11.46
N ILE A 141 -2.89 -1.23 10.17
CA ILE A 141 -4.20 -0.76 9.70
C ILE A 141 -5.34 -1.68 10.15
N ARG A 142 -5.18 -3.00 10.08
CA ARG A 142 -6.19 -3.95 10.56
C ARG A 142 -6.41 -3.86 12.07
N LEU A 143 -5.34 -3.63 12.84
CA LEU A 143 -5.43 -3.43 14.29
C LEU A 143 -6.16 -2.13 14.61
N ASP A 144 -5.81 -1.03 13.93
CA ASP A 144 -6.41 0.30 14.11
C ASP A 144 -7.90 0.31 13.77
N LEU A 145 -8.31 -0.43 12.74
CA LEU A 145 -9.71 -0.61 12.35
C LEU A 145 -10.44 -1.69 13.18
N ASN A 146 -9.75 -2.36 14.09
CA ASN A 146 -10.29 -3.45 14.91
C ASN A 146 -10.90 -4.60 14.07
N ILE A 147 -10.22 -4.97 12.98
CA ILE A 147 -10.60 -6.06 12.05
C ILE A 147 -9.55 -7.18 11.96
N ALA A 148 -8.47 -7.10 12.74
CA ALA A 148 -7.51 -8.20 12.87
C ALA A 148 -8.19 -9.41 13.53
N SER A 149 -7.82 -10.63 13.13
CA SER A 149 -8.36 -11.84 13.74
C SER A 149 -7.87 -12.01 15.17
N GLU A 150 -8.63 -12.71 16.02
CA GLU A 150 -8.26 -12.93 17.44
C GLU A 150 -6.89 -13.62 17.61
N ASP A 151 -6.47 -14.41 16.61
CA ASP A 151 -5.18 -15.10 16.60
C ASP A 151 -4.06 -14.34 15.87
N GLU A 152 -4.34 -13.14 15.36
CA GLU A 152 -3.35 -12.24 14.79
C GLU A 152 -2.86 -11.26 15.87
N GLY A 153 -1.82 -11.67 16.62
CA GLY A 153 -1.21 -10.88 17.71
C GLY A 153 -0.46 -9.63 17.24
N HIS A 154 0.63 -9.22 17.92
CA HIS A 154 1.38 -8.00 17.55
C HIS A 154 2.56 -8.25 16.59
N THR A 155 2.86 -9.50 16.23
CA THR A 155 4.07 -9.83 15.46
C THR A 155 3.75 -10.18 14.01
N LEU A 156 4.65 -9.90 13.07
CA LEU A 156 4.47 -10.34 11.68
C LEU A 156 4.30 -11.85 11.53
N ARG A 157 4.83 -12.64 12.48
CA ARG A 157 4.70 -14.11 12.47
C ARG A 157 3.27 -14.60 12.66
N ASP A 158 2.40 -13.75 13.20
CA ASP A 158 1.00 -14.06 13.41
C ASP A 158 0.17 -13.87 12.12
N VAL A 159 0.71 -13.13 11.14
CA VAL A 159 0.05 -12.85 9.87
C VAL A 159 -0.06 -14.14 9.06
N ARG A 160 -1.30 -14.53 8.74
CA ARG A 160 -1.57 -15.62 7.81
C ARG A 160 -2.08 -15.03 6.51
N MET A 161 -1.22 -15.07 5.50
CA MET A 161 -1.53 -14.60 4.15
C MET A 161 -2.87 -15.19 3.67
N ASN A 162 -3.71 -14.32 3.10
CA ASN A 162 -5.05 -14.64 2.60
C ASN A 162 -6.07 -15.11 3.67
N ARG A 163 -5.81 -14.94 4.96
CA ARG A 163 -6.75 -15.26 6.05
C ARG A 163 -7.18 -14.07 6.90
N TYR A 164 -6.62 -12.89 6.67
CA TYR A 164 -7.05 -11.65 7.32
C TYR A 164 -8.23 -11.00 6.60
N GLN A 165 -8.95 -10.12 7.30
CA GLN A 165 -10.01 -9.30 6.71
C GLN A 165 -9.40 -8.16 5.87
N GLY A 166 -10.00 -7.88 4.70
CA GLY A 166 -9.57 -6.81 3.81
C GLY A 166 -8.44 -7.22 2.86
N ALA A 167 -8.03 -6.29 2.01
CA ALA A 167 -6.95 -6.48 1.04
C ALA A 167 -6.26 -5.14 0.73
N ARG A 168 -4.97 -5.21 0.38
CA ARG A 168 -4.18 -4.08 -0.10
C ARG A 168 -4.05 -4.18 -1.62
N TYR A 169 -4.25 -3.09 -2.36
CA TYR A 169 -4.19 -3.07 -3.82
C TYR A 169 -3.18 -2.02 -4.27
N SER A 170 -2.17 -2.46 -5.01
CA SER A 170 -1.14 -1.61 -5.60
C SER A 170 -1.46 -1.35 -7.06
N PHE A 171 -1.33 -0.10 -7.50
CA PHE A 171 -1.52 0.26 -8.91
C PHE A 171 -0.56 -0.51 -9.83
N GLY A 172 -1.03 -0.83 -11.03
CA GLY A 172 -0.35 -1.74 -11.96
C GLY A 172 -0.69 -3.23 -11.75
N TYR A 173 -1.36 -3.60 -10.65
CA TYR A 173 -1.84 -4.97 -10.43
C TYR A 173 -3.20 -5.23 -11.09
N PRO A 174 -3.60 -6.49 -11.31
CA PRO A 174 -4.78 -6.82 -12.11
C PRO A 174 -6.12 -6.19 -11.68
N ALA A 175 -6.30 -5.80 -10.41
CA ALA A 175 -7.52 -5.15 -9.92
C ALA A 175 -7.55 -3.63 -10.13
N CYS A 176 -6.38 -2.99 -10.24
CA CYS A 176 -6.18 -1.56 -10.49
C CYS A 176 -4.99 -1.40 -11.45
N PRO A 177 -5.15 -1.81 -12.72
CA PRO A 177 -4.03 -1.99 -13.66
C PRO A 177 -3.42 -0.67 -14.16
N ASP A 178 -4.11 0.43 -13.94
CA ASP A 178 -3.66 1.76 -14.32
C ASP A 178 -2.61 2.26 -13.33
N LEU A 179 -1.35 2.28 -13.78
CA LEU A 179 -0.21 2.67 -12.97
C LEU A 179 -0.17 4.19 -12.74
N GLU A 180 -0.75 5.00 -13.64
CA GLU A 180 -0.71 6.46 -13.54
C GLU A 180 -1.38 6.96 -12.25
N GLN A 181 -2.39 6.21 -11.78
CA GLN A 181 -3.09 6.46 -10.51
C GLN A 181 -2.22 6.36 -9.25
N SER A 182 -0.97 5.90 -9.39
CA SER A 182 0.04 6.03 -8.35
C SER A 182 0.31 7.50 -8.00
N ARG A 183 0.10 8.42 -8.95
CA ARG A 183 0.35 9.84 -8.70
C ARG A 183 -0.60 10.39 -7.63
N GLU A 184 -1.88 10.10 -7.74
CA GLU A 184 -2.92 10.51 -6.80
C GLU A 184 -2.64 9.98 -5.38
N LEU A 185 -2.13 8.75 -5.26
CA LEU A 185 -1.71 8.20 -3.96
C LEU A 185 -0.53 8.98 -3.37
N PHE A 186 0.45 9.32 -4.20
CA PHE A 186 1.62 10.09 -3.76
C PHE A 186 1.23 11.52 -3.39
N ASP A 187 0.35 12.17 -4.14
CA ASP A 187 -0.09 13.53 -3.81
C ASP A 187 -0.82 13.59 -2.44
N MET A 188 -1.49 12.50 -2.07
CA MET A 188 -2.15 12.36 -0.76
C MET A 188 -1.17 12.08 0.38
N LEU A 189 -0.18 11.18 0.18
CA LEU A 189 0.74 10.75 1.24
C LEU A 189 2.04 11.55 1.33
N LYS A 190 2.42 12.25 0.25
CA LYS A 190 3.66 13.01 0.07
C LYS A 190 4.94 12.24 0.45
N PRO A 191 5.12 10.99 -0.03
CA PRO A 191 6.29 10.19 0.31
C PRO A 191 7.62 10.79 -0.20
N GLU A 192 7.56 11.74 -1.14
CA GLU A 192 8.72 12.50 -1.63
C GLU A 192 9.41 13.31 -0.51
N GLU A 193 8.67 13.72 0.53
CA GLU A 193 9.23 14.40 1.71
C GLU A 193 10.20 13.48 2.49
N PHE A 194 10.15 12.17 2.23
CA PHE A 194 10.99 11.14 2.84
C PHE A 194 11.93 10.47 1.82
N GLY A 195 12.11 11.07 0.64
CA GLY A 195 13.03 10.57 -0.39
C GLY A 195 12.51 9.38 -1.20
N ILE A 196 11.20 9.12 -1.17
CA ILE A 196 10.56 8.11 -2.01
C ILE A 196 9.88 8.85 -3.18
N GLU A 197 10.42 8.69 -4.38
CA GLU A 197 10.02 9.43 -5.58
C GLU A 197 9.18 8.58 -6.54
N LEU A 198 8.42 9.24 -7.40
CA LEU A 198 7.71 8.63 -8.50
C LEU A 198 8.33 9.10 -9.82
N SER A 199 8.77 8.17 -10.67
CA SER A 199 9.36 8.51 -11.96
C SER A 199 8.33 9.06 -12.95
N GLU A 200 8.81 9.59 -14.09
CA GLU A 200 7.95 9.99 -15.22
C GLU A 200 7.09 8.83 -15.77
N THR A 201 7.50 7.57 -15.51
CA THR A 201 6.77 6.35 -15.90
C THR A 201 6.01 5.72 -14.73
N PHE A 202 5.80 6.47 -13.65
CA PHE A 202 5.06 6.05 -12.46
C PHE A 202 5.67 4.86 -11.71
N GLN A 203 6.99 4.68 -11.83
CA GLN A 203 7.73 3.70 -11.03
C GLN A 203 8.22 4.35 -9.74
N ILE A 204 8.16 3.60 -8.63
CA ILE A 204 8.59 4.09 -7.33
C ILE A 204 10.10 3.93 -7.19
N HIS A 205 10.77 4.98 -6.72
CA HIS A 205 12.18 5.00 -6.38
C HIS A 205 12.37 5.32 -4.89
N PRO A 206 13.20 4.57 -4.14
CA PRO A 206 13.95 3.39 -4.57
C PRO A 206 13.02 2.21 -4.91
N GLU A 207 13.50 1.27 -5.74
CA GLU A 207 12.72 0.12 -6.21
C GLU A 207 12.27 -0.79 -5.06
N GLN A 208 12.98 -0.78 -3.94
CA GLN A 208 12.64 -1.47 -2.70
C GLN A 208 11.52 -0.73 -1.94
N SER A 209 10.47 -0.36 -2.66
CA SER A 209 9.33 0.37 -2.13
C SER A 209 8.03 -0.17 -2.73
N THR A 210 6.94 -0.02 -2.00
CA THR A 210 5.61 -0.36 -2.50
C THR A 210 4.57 0.58 -1.92
N SER A 211 3.53 0.85 -2.70
CA SER A 211 2.38 1.64 -2.27
C SER A 211 1.09 0.90 -2.56
N ALA A 212 0.08 1.10 -1.71
CA ALA A 212 -1.21 0.47 -1.88
C ALA A 212 -2.33 1.26 -1.21
N LEU A 213 -3.54 1.12 -1.75
CA LEU A 213 -4.78 1.39 -1.04
C LEU A 213 -5.22 0.14 -0.27
N VAL A 214 -5.75 0.30 0.94
CA VAL A 214 -6.20 -0.79 1.79
C VAL A 214 -7.71 -0.72 1.95
N VAL A 215 -8.39 -1.71 1.38
CA VAL A 215 -9.84 -1.90 1.50
C VAL A 215 -10.12 -2.83 2.68
N HIS A 216 -10.89 -2.34 3.64
CA HIS A 216 -11.15 -3.05 4.90
C HIS A 216 -12.37 -3.99 4.84
N HIS A 217 -13.18 -3.90 3.78
CA HIS A 217 -14.42 -4.66 3.62
C HIS A 217 -14.17 -6.19 3.70
N PRO A 218 -15.00 -6.96 4.43
CA PRO A 218 -14.74 -8.38 4.71
C PRO A 218 -14.79 -9.31 3.49
N LYS A 219 -15.38 -8.85 2.39
CA LYS A 219 -15.41 -9.59 1.11
C LYS A 219 -14.36 -9.10 0.10
N ALA A 220 -13.53 -8.11 0.46
CA ALA A 220 -12.44 -7.68 -0.40
C ALA A 220 -11.43 -8.82 -0.55
N THR A 221 -11.13 -9.19 -1.80
CA THR A 221 -10.14 -10.21 -2.15
C THR A 221 -9.42 -9.77 -3.41
N TYR A 222 -8.25 -10.33 -3.70
CA TYR A 222 -7.61 -10.13 -4.99
C TYR A 222 -8.46 -10.69 -6.13
N TYR A 223 -8.51 -9.97 -7.26
CA TYR A 223 -9.15 -10.40 -8.50
C TYR A 223 -8.48 -9.72 -9.69
N ALA A 224 -8.84 -10.15 -10.90
CA ALA A 224 -8.39 -9.57 -12.17
C ALA A 224 -9.60 -9.15 -13.00
N ILE A 225 -9.48 -8.01 -13.70
CA ILE A 225 -10.49 -7.42 -14.59
C ILE A 225 -10.88 -8.34 -15.75
#